data_AF-A0A8C4VK41-F1
#
_entry.id   AF-A0A8C4VK41-F1
#
_cell.length_a   1.000
_cell.length_b   1.000
_cell.length_c   1.000
_cell.angle_alpha   90.00
_cell.angle_beta   90.00
_cell.angle_gamma   90.00
#
_symmetry.space_group_name_H-M   'P 1'
#
loop_
_entity.id
_entity.type
_entity.pdbx_description
1 polymer ?
#
loop_
_entity_poly.entity_id
_entity_poly.type
_entity_poly.pdbx_seq_one_letter_code
_entity_poly.pdbx_strand_id
1 'polypeptide(L)'
;MAGHEWDWFQREELIGQISDIRVQNLQVERENVQKRTFTRWINLHLEKCNPPLEVKDLFLDIQDGKILMALLEVLSGQNLVCIQG
;
A
#
# COMPACT_ATOMS: atom_id res chain seq x y z
N MET A 1 -33.82 -11.62 37.77
CA MET A 1 -33.01 -12.31 36.74
C MET A 1 -32.37 -11.37 35.70
N ALA A 2 -32.82 -10.12 35.49
CA ALA A 2 -32.33 -9.27 34.39
C ALA A 2 -30.87 -8.74 34.51
N GLY A 3 -30.31 -8.56 35.70
CA GLY A 3 -29.01 -7.89 35.88
C GLY A 3 -27.81 -8.63 35.29
N HIS A 4 -27.88 -9.94 35.14
CA HIS A 4 -26.80 -10.75 34.54
C HIS A 4 -26.80 -10.65 33.01
N GLU A 5 -27.97 -10.51 32.39
CA GLU A 5 -28.14 -10.41 30.94
C GLU A 5 -27.57 -9.09 30.42
N TRP A 6 -27.84 -7.98 31.12
CA TRP A 6 -27.23 -6.69 30.79
C TRP A 6 -25.71 -6.75 30.92
N ASP A 7 -25.13 -7.32 31.98
CA ASP A 7 -23.67 -7.49 32.07
C ASP A 7 -23.08 -8.26 30.86
N TRP A 8 -23.78 -9.31 30.41
CA TRP A 8 -23.41 -10.05 29.20
C TRP A 8 -23.47 -9.19 27.93
N PHE A 9 -24.50 -8.36 27.74
CA PHE A 9 -24.62 -7.50 26.57
C PHE A 9 -23.47 -6.49 26.46
N GLN A 10 -23.11 -5.78 27.54
CA GLN A 10 -21.98 -4.84 27.46
C GLN A 10 -20.62 -5.54 27.32
N ARG A 11 -20.47 -6.79 27.76
CA ARG A 11 -19.27 -7.59 27.45
C ARG A 11 -19.18 -7.92 25.97
N GLU A 12 -20.26 -8.37 25.36
CA GLU A 12 -20.31 -8.66 23.92
C GLU A 12 -20.05 -7.39 23.09
N GLU A 13 -20.61 -6.26 23.49
CA GLU A 13 -20.34 -4.96 22.86
C GLU A 13 -18.85 -4.58 22.97
N LEU A 14 -18.24 -4.73 24.15
CA LEU A 14 -16.82 -4.48 24.36
C LEU A 14 -15.95 -5.41 23.51
N ILE A 15 -16.30 -6.69 23.43
CA ILE A 15 -15.61 -7.67 22.59
C ILE A 15 -15.71 -7.28 21.11
N GLY A 16 -16.88 -6.83 20.66
CA GLY A 16 -17.10 -6.30 19.32
C GLY A 16 -16.19 -5.12 19.01
N GLN A 17 -16.18 -4.10 19.88
CA GLN A 17 -15.33 -2.92 19.73
C GLN A 17 -13.83 -3.27 19.67
N ILE A 18 -13.37 -4.17 20.55
CA ILE A 18 -11.96 -4.64 20.54
C ILE A 18 -11.64 -5.38 19.23
N SER A 19 -12.57 -6.21 18.75
CA SER A 19 -12.41 -6.92 17.48
C SER A 19 -12.31 -5.94 16.31
N ASP A 20 -13.17 -4.93 16.26
CA ASP A 20 -13.19 -3.91 15.20
C ASP A 20 -11.89 -3.11 15.18
N ILE A 21 -11.41 -2.66 16.34
CA ILE A 21 -10.12 -1.97 16.47
C ILE A 21 -8.98 -2.87 15.97
N ARG A 22 -9.01 -4.16 16.31
CA ARG A 22 -7.98 -5.10 15.86
C ARG A 22 -8.03 -5.28 14.34
N VAL A 23 -9.21 -5.40 13.74
CA VAL A 23 -9.36 -5.51 12.28
C VAL A 23 -8.84 -4.25 11.59
N GLN A 24 -9.19 -3.07 12.09
CA GLN A 24 -8.70 -1.79 11.56
C GLN A 24 -7.17 -1.68 11.64
N ASN A 25 -6.58 -2.02 12.78
CA ASN A 25 -5.11 -1.99 12.94
C ASN A 25 -4.43 -2.96 11.98
N LEU A 26 -4.96 -4.18 11.83
CA LEU A 26 -4.43 -5.15 10.87
C LEU A 26 -4.54 -4.66 9.42
N GLN A 27 -5.59 -3.92 9.08
CA GLN A 27 -5.74 -3.32 7.76
C GLN A 27 -4.68 -2.25 7.52
N VAL A 28 -4.47 -1.33 8.45
CA VAL A 28 -3.44 -0.27 8.37
C VAL A 28 -2.04 -0.88 8.21
N GLU A 29 -1.73 -1.91 9.00
CA GLU A 29 -0.43 -2.59 8.90
C GLU A 29 -0.24 -3.29 7.54
N ARG A 30 -1.29 -3.92 7.01
CA ARG A 30 -1.25 -4.54 5.67
C ARG A 30 -1.02 -3.49 4.58
N GLU A 31 -1.73 -2.37 4.64
CA GLU A 31 -1.57 -1.26 3.69
C GLU A 31 -0.15 -0.68 3.75
N ASN A 32 0.41 -0.50 4.94
CA ASN A 32 1.78 -0.03 5.14
C ASN A 32 2.81 -1.02 4.57
N VAL A 33 2.64 -2.32 4.82
CA VAL A 33 3.52 -3.37 4.30
C VAL A 33 3.43 -3.44 2.78
N GLN A 34 2.22 -3.38 2.20
CA GLN A 34 2.02 -3.37 0.76
C GLN A 34 2.67 -2.14 0.12
N LYS A 35 2.45 -0.94 0.66
CA LYS A 35 3.08 0.30 0.18
C LYS A 35 4.60 0.15 0.17
N ARG A 36 5.20 -0.24 1.30
CA ARG A 36 6.67 -0.40 1.42
C ARG A 36 7.23 -1.45 0.46
N THR A 37 6.54 -2.58 0.33
CA THR A 37 6.97 -3.68 -0.54
C THR A 37 6.93 -3.24 -2.00
N PHE A 38 5.84 -2.61 -2.42
CA PHE A 38 5.67 -2.16 -3.79
C PHE A 38 6.63 -1.01 -4.14
N THR A 39 6.83 -0.03 -3.25
CA THR A 39 7.83 1.03 -3.44
C THR A 39 9.24 0.46 -3.61
N ARG A 40 9.67 -0.47 -2.75
CA ARG A 40 10.99 -1.11 -2.89
C ARG A 40 11.12 -1.89 -4.19
N TRP A 41 10.07 -2.62 -4.56
CA TRP A 41 10.07 -3.40 -5.79
C TRP A 41 10.16 -2.51 -7.03
N ILE A 42 9.46 -1.37 -7.06
CA ILE A 42 9.60 -0.39 -8.14
C ILE A 42 11.04 0.14 -8.19
N ASN A 43 11.59 0.58 -7.06
CA ASN A 43 12.95 1.15 -7.02
C ASN A 43 14.02 0.16 -7.48
N LEU A 44 13.86 -1.14 -7.18
CA LEU A 44 14.74 -2.22 -7.68
C LEU A 44 14.74 -2.35 -9.20
N HIS A 45 13.66 -1.95 -9.88
CA HIS A 45 13.62 -1.95 -11.34
C HIS A 45 14.08 -0.62 -11.92
N LEU A 46 13.70 0.50 -11.31
CA LEU A 46 14.05 1.84 -11.77
C LEU A 46 15.53 2.21 -11.61
N GLU A 47 16.26 1.56 -10.70
CA GLU A 47 17.72 1.71 -10.60
C GLU A 47 18.46 1.28 -11.88
N LYS A 48 17.81 0.48 -12.74
CA LYS A 48 18.35 0.02 -14.03
C LYS A 48 18.16 1.05 -15.14
N CYS A 49 17.34 2.07 -14.93
CA CYS A 49 17.15 3.16 -15.90
C CYS A 49 18.37 4.07 -15.97
N ASN A 50 18.55 4.75 -17.11
CA ASN A 50 19.57 5.78 -17.28
C ASN A 50 18.92 7.08 -17.81
N PRO A 51 18.77 8.13 -16.99
CA PRO A 51 19.20 8.25 -15.60
C PRO A 51 18.36 7.38 -14.63
N PRO A 52 18.90 7.01 -13.46
CA PRO A 52 18.18 6.23 -12.46
C PRO A 52 17.00 7.04 -11.90
N LEU A 53 15.86 6.37 -11.74
CA LEU A 53 14.64 6.94 -11.16
C LEU A 53 14.39 6.36 -9.76
N GLU A 54 13.75 7.13 -8.89
CA GLU A 54 13.42 6.71 -7.53
C GLU A 54 12.01 7.19 -7.16
N VAL A 55 11.23 6.30 -6.55
CA VAL A 55 9.96 6.60 -5.88
C VAL A 55 10.24 6.84 -4.39
N LYS A 56 9.84 8.02 -3.91
CA LYS A 56 9.88 8.42 -2.49
C LYS A 56 8.50 8.35 -1.85
N ASP A 57 7.48 8.86 -2.53
CA ASP A 57 6.08 8.65 -2.17
C ASP A 57 5.33 7.99 -3.32
N LEU A 58 5.02 6.71 -3.13
CA LEU A 58 4.30 5.90 -4.11
C LEU A 58 3.07 6.58 -4.68
N PHE A 59 2.26 7.25 -3.86
CA PHE A 59 0.98 7.78 -4.34
C PHE A 59 1.09 9.13 -5.03
N LEU A 60 2.18 9.86 -4.81
CA LEU A 60 2.43 11.15 -5.46
C LEU A 60 3.24 10.93 -6.74
N ASP A 61 4.30 10.12 -6.66
CA ASP A 61 5.29 10.00 -7.73
C ASP A 61 4.76 9.21 -8.94
N ILE A 62 3.73 8.37 -8.76
CA ILE A 62 3.11 7.62 -9.88
C ILE A 62 2.01 8.40 -10.61
N GLN A 63 1.56 9.56 -10.10
CA GLN A 63 0.36 10.23 -10.59
C GLN A 63 0.47 10.72 -12.03
N ASP A 64 1.64 11.21 -12.43
CA ASP A 64 1.87 11.71 -13.78
C ASP A 64 2.13 10.59 -14.80
N GLY A 65 2.16 9.34 -14.34
CA GLY A 65 2.32 8.14 -15.15
C GLY A 65 3.75 7.87 -15.65
N LYS A 66 4.71 8.79 -15.48
CA LYS A 66 6.07 8.62 -16.01
C LYS A 66 6.80 7.44 -15.37
N ILE A 67 6.61 7.29 -14.05
CA ILE A 67 7.18 6.16 -13.31
C ILE A 67 6.59 4.83 -13.77
N LEU A 68 5.28 4.79 -14.06
CA LEU A 68 4.63 3.60 -14.59
C LEU A 68 5.13 3.26 -15.99
N MET A 69 5.33 4.26 -16.84
CA MET A 69 5.92 4.08 -18.18
C MET A 69 7.34 3.50 -18.10
N ALA A 70 8.23 4.11 -17.31
CA ALA A 70 9.59 3.61 -17.13
C ALA A 70 9.63 2.19 -16.55
N LEU A 71 8.74 1.88 -15.60
CA LEU A 71 8.61 0.54 -15.05
C LEU A 71 8.17 -0.48 -16.12
N LEU A 72 7.21 -0.13 -16.98
CA LEU A 72 6.79 -0.99 -18.09
C LEU A 72 7.91 -1.21 -19.10
N GLU A 73 8.71 -0.19 -19.42
CA GLU A 73 9.88 -0.31 -20.29
C GLU A 73 10.90 -1.30 -19.73
N VAL A 74 11.26 -1.15 -18.45
CA VAL A 74 12.20 -2.05 -17.78
C VAL A 74 11.69 -3.49 -17.70
N LEU A 75 10.42 -3.68 -17.34
CA LEU A 75 9.83 -5.01 -17.18
C LEU A 75 9.62 -5.73 -18.53
N SER A 76 9.25 -5.00 -19.57
CA SER A 76 9.05 -5.56 -20.91
C SER A 76 10.34 -5.74 -21.69
N GLY A 77 11.40 -5.02 -21.32
CA GLY A 77 12.64 -4.92 -22.10
C GLY A 77 12.44 -4.21 -23.45
N GLN A 78 11.30 -3.56 -23.65
CA GLN A 78 10.97 -2.80 -24.85
C GLN A 78 11.12 -1.30 -24.57
N ASN A 79 11.56 -0.56 -25.58
CA ASN A 79 11.59 0.89 -25.51
C ASN A 79 10.19 1.42 -25.85
N LEU A 80 9.47 1.95 -24.87
CA LEU A 80 8.08 2.39 -25.01
C LEU A 80 7.97 3.89 -25.28
N VAL A 81 9.09 4.57 -25.59
CA VAL A 81 9.25 6.00 -25.92
C VAL A 81 7.96 6.83 -25.88
N CYS A 82 7.86 7.66 -24.84
CA CYS A 82 7.25 8.99 -24.96
C CYS A 82 7.89 10.08 -24.05
N ILE A 83 9.07 9.83 -23.45
CA ILE A 83 9.69 10.78 -22.48
C ILE A 83 11.00 11.42 -22.98
N GLN A 84 11.41 11.20 -24.23
CA GLN A 84 12.42 12.04 -24.89
C GLN A 84 11.71 13.17 -25.65
N GLY A 85 11.30 14.20 -24.91
CA GLY A 85 10.69 15.42 -25.43
C GLY A 85 10.84 16.55 -24.42
#